data_AF-A0A966XKV5-F1
#
_entry.id   AF-A0A966XKV5-F1
#
_cell.length_a   1.000
_cell.length_b   1.000
_cell.length_c   1.000
_cell.angle_alpha   90.00
_cell.angle_beta   90.00
_cell.angle_gamma   90.00
#
_symmetry.space_group_name_H-M   'P 1'
#
loop_
_entity.id
_entity.type
_entity.pdbx_description
1 polymer ?
#
loop_
_entity_poly.entity_id
_entity_poly.type
_entity_poly.pdbx_seq_one_letter_code
_entity_poly.pdbx_strand_id
1 'polypeptide(L)' 'LVALATEVEDAMRLTGGDVTSSQVGQAVLNRLRKLDEVAYLRFASVYKEFDDAADFKRELTLLDKRTAAKPRKKK' A
#
# COMPACT_ATOMS: atom_id res chain seq x y z
N LEU A 1 -3.54 -11.44 5.26
CA LEU A 1 -4.19 -10.20 5.75
C LEU A 1 -4.00 -10.00 7.25
N VAL A 2 -4.20 -11.02 8.09
CA VAL A 2 -3.96 -10.92 9.55
C VAL A 2 -2.57 -10.36 9.89
N ALA A 3 -1.50 -10.89 9.29
CA ALA A 3 -0.14 -10.40 9.51
C ALA A 3 0.06 -8.92 9.12
N LEU A 4 -0.57 -8.47 8.03
CA LEU A 4 -0.50 -7.06 7.61
C LEU A 4 -1.13 -6.14 8.66
N ALA A 5 -2.28 -6.53 9.21
CA ALA A 5 -2.96 -5.76 10.24
C ALA A 5 -2.09 -5.65 11.50
N THR A 6 -1.52 -6.77 11.98
CA THR A 6 -0.61 -6.78 13.12
C THR A 6 0.60 -5.87 12.90
N GLU A 7 1.26 -5.96 11.73
CA GLU A 7 2.38 -5.07 11.44
C GLU A 7 1.98 -3.59 11.44
N VAL A 8 0.80 -3.25 10.90
CA VAL A 8 0.28 -1.87 10.90
C VAL A 8 0.03 -1.42 12.33
N GLU A 9 -0.67 -2.21 13.13
CA GLU A 9 -0.96 -1.92 14.54
C GLU A 9 0.32 -1.71 15.34
N ASP A 10 1.32 -2.59 15.20
CA ASP A 10 2.60 -2.46 15.89
C ASP A 10 3.32 -1.16 15.51
N ALA A 11 3.30 -0.79 14.23
CA ALA A 11 3.88 0.48 13.80
C ALA A 11 3.13 1.70 14.35
N MET A 12 1.81 1.64 14.47
CA MET A 12 1.01 2.73 15.04
C MET A 12 1.16 2.83 16.56
N ARG A 13 1.43 1.72 17.26
CA ARG A 13 1.73 1.77 18.71
C ARG A 13 3.02 2.53 18.99
N LEU A 14 4.01 2.40 18.10
CA LEU A 14 5.31 3.04 18.25
C LEU A 14 5.32 4.54 17.93
N THR A 15 4.31 5.06 17.22
CA THR A 15 4.25 6.50 16.92
C THR A 15 3.96 7.34 18.15
N GLY A 16 3.27 6.79 19.15
CA GLY A 16 2.82 7.50 20.35
C GLY A 16 1.73 8.55 20.06
N GLY A 17 0.87 8.80 21.05
CA GLY A 17 -0.24 9.75 20.90
C GLY A 17 -1.37 9.26 19.99
N ASP A 18 -2.20 10.20 19.51
CA ASP A 18 -3.38 9.89 18.69
C ASP A 18 -2.99 9.44 17.28
N VAL A 19 -3.62 8.36 16.82
CA VAL A 19 -3.40 7.77 15.50
C VAL A 19 -4.55 8.15 14.57
N THR A 20 -4.21 8.81 13.47
CA THR A 20 -5.19 9.22 12.45
C THR A 20 -5.44 8.10 11.44
N SER A 21 -6.63 8.05 10.85
CA SER A 21 -6.97 7.12 9.77
C SER A 21 -6.06 7.28 8.55
N SER A 22 -5.54 8.49 8.30
CA SER A 22 -4.58 8.77 7.23
C SER A 22 -3.24 8.05 7.48
N GLN A 23 -2.73 8.09 8.72
CA GLN A 23 -1.51 7.35 9.08
C GLN A 23 -1.69 5.84 8.87
N VAL A 24 -2.83 5.30 9.29
CA VAL A 24 -3.16 3.87 9.10
C VAL A 24 -3.22 3.52 7.61
N GLY A 25 -3.98 4.28 6.82
CA GLY A 25 -4.15 4.02 5.39
C GLY A 25 -2.84 4.13 4.61
N GLN A 26 -2.01 5.12 4.93
CA GLN A 26 -0.67 5.25 4.36
C GLN A 26 0.23 4.06 4.71
N ALA A 27 0.17 3.59 5.96
CA ALA A 27 0.93 2.43 6.43
C ALA A 27 0.48 1.13 5.75
N VAL A 28 -0.83 0.95 5.53
CA VAL A 28 -1.41 -0.17 4.78
C VAL A 28 -0.94 -0.14 3.32
N LEU A 29 -1.09 1.00 2.63
CA LEU A 29 -0.63 1.17 1.25
C LEU A 29 0.85 0.82 1.09
N ASN A 30 1.71 1.33 1.96
CA ASN A 30 3.15 1.12 1.87
C ASN A 30 3.56 -0.35 1.95
N ARG A 31 2.86 -1.14 2.78
CA ARG A 31 3.08 -2.57 2.95
C ARG A 31 2.45 -3.39 1.83
N LEU A 32 1.19 -3.13 1.49
CA LEU A 32 0.49 -3.79 0.38
C LEU A 32 1.28 -3.66 -0.92
N ARG A 33 1.83 -2.47 -1.19
CA ARG A 33 2.67 -2.21 -2.38
C ARG A 33 3.89 -3.14 -2.52
N LYS A 34 4.29 -3.84 -1.45
CA LYS A 34 5.39 -4.82 -1.45
C LYS A 34 4.90 -6.26 -1.36
N LEU A 35 3.71 -6.46 -0.81
CA LEU A 35 3.15 -7.77 -0.48
C LEU A 35 2.30 -8.33 -1.63
N ASP A 36 1.40 -7.51 -2.18
CA ASP A 36 0.45 -7.90 -3.21
C ASP A 36 -0.05 -6.66 -3.96
N GLU A 37 0.25 -6.59 -5.26
CA GLU A 37 -0.08 -5.46 -6.14
C GLU A 37 -1.59 -5.34 -6.39
N VAL A 38 -2.30 -6.47 -6.47
CA VAL A 38 -3.75 -6.49 -6.69
C VAL A 38 -4.47 -5.99 -5.44
N ALA A 39 -4.06 -6.46 -4.26
CA ALA A 39 -4.60 -5.98 -2.98
C ALA A 39 -4.28 -4.49 -2.76
N TYR A 40 -3.07 -4.05 -3.14
CA TYR A 40 -2.70 -2.64 -3.12
C TYR A 40 -3.65 -1.79 -3.98
N LEU A 41 -3.89 -2.17 -5.24
CA LEU A 41 -4.77 -1.42 -6.14
C LEU A 41 -6.22 -1.35 -5.62
N ARG A 42 -6.75 -2.46 -5.07
CA ARG A 42 -8.09 -2.50 -4.46
C ARG A 42 -8.22 -1.57 -3.26
N PHE A 43 -7.19 -1.49 -2.44
CA PHE A 43 -7.18 -0.57 -1.30
C PHE A 43 -7.00 0.88 -1.74
N ALA A 44 -6.08 1.11 -2.67
CA ALA A 44 -5.78 2.44 -3.20
C ALA A 44 -6.99 3.07 -3.90
N SER A 45 -7.81 2.30 -4.61
CA SER A 45 -8.98 2.84 -5.31
C SER A 45 -10.00 3.46 -4.37
N VAL A 46 -10.14 2.93 -3.15
CA VAL A 46 -11.02 3.52 -2.13
C VAL A 46 -10.28 4.62 -1.37
N TYR A 47 -9.07 4.35 -0.88
CA TYR A 47 -8.34 5.30 -0.04
C TYR A 47 -7.97 6.61 -0.77
N LYS A 48 -7.69 6.54 -2.07
CA LYS A 48 -7.35 7.70 -2.91
C LYS A 48 -8.51 8.17 -3.79
N GLU A 49 -9.72 7.66 -3.56
CA GLU A 49 -10.93 8.07 -4.27
C GLU A 49 -10.78 8.03 -5.80
N PHE A 50 -10.44 6.86 -6.34
CA PHE A 50 -10.37 6.71 -7.80
C PHE A 50 -11.77 6.88 -8.39
N ASP A 51 -11.84 7.71 -9.43
CA ASP A 51 -13.05 8.06 -10.15
C ASP A 51 -13.14 7.31 -11.49
N ASP A 52 -12.00 7.12 -12.17
CA ASP A 52 -11.98 6.57 -13.52
C ASP A 52 -10.85 5.56 -13.82
N ALA A 53 -10.91 4.97 -15.01
CA ALA A 53 -9.89 4.02 -15.49
C ALA A 53 -8.51 4.67 -15.68
N ALA A 54 -8.41 5.99 -15.83
CA ALA A 54 -7.14 6.69 -15.90
C ALA A 54 -6.43 6.67 -14.53
N ASP A 55 -7.16 6.75 -13.43
CA ASP A 55 -6.60 6.65 -12.07
C ASP A 55 -5.90 5.30 -11.85
N PHE A 56 -6.56 4.22 -12.27
CA PHE A 56 -5.97 2.87 -12.25
C PHE A 56 -4.71 2.79 -13.12
N LYS A 57 -4.75 3.32 -14.35
CA LYS A 57 -3.58 3.33 -15.25
C LYS A 57 -2.41 4.10 -14.66
N ARG A 58 -2.67 5.26 -14.05
CA ARG A 58 -1.64 6.07 -13.38
C ARG A 58 -1.00 5.28 -12.25
N GLU A 59 -1.80 4.67 -11.38
CA GLU A 59 -1.29 3.91 -10.24
C GLU A 59 -0.54 2.63 -10.68
N LEU A 60 -1.03 1.92 -11.69
CA LEU A 60 -0.35 0.74 -12.25
C LEU A 60 1.02 1.11 -12.83
N THR A 61 1.11 2.24 -13.55
CA THR A 61 2.39 2.74 -14.08
C THR A 61 3.40 3.03 -12.96
N LEU A 62 2.94 3.51 -11.80
CA LEU A 62 3.79 3.73 -10.63
C LEU A 62 4.28 2.42 -9.99
N LEU A 63 3.45 1.38 -10.00
CA LEU A 63 3.84 0.03 -9.56
C LEU A 63 4.90 -0.56 -10.49
N ASP A 64 4.71 -0.49 -11.80
CA ASP A 64 5.63 -1.05 -12.80
C ASP A 64 7.02 -0.40 -12.76
N LYS A 65 7.08 0.92 -12.57
CA LYS A 65 8.36 1.63 -12.36
C LYS A 65 9.12 1.11 -11.14
N ARG A 66 8.41 0.62 -10.12
CA ARG A 66 9.00 0.09 -8.89
C ARG A 66 9.42 -1.37 -9.04
N THR A 67 8.68 -2.18 -9.79
CA THR A 67 9.07 -3.58 -10.05
C THR A 67 10.33 -3.65 -10.91
N ALA A 68 10.49 -2.73 -11.87
CA ALA A 68 11.70 -2.58 -12.67
C ALA A 68 12.96 -2.22 -11.84
N ALA A 69 12.78 -1.53 -10.71
CA ALA A 69 13.87 -1.13 -9.82
C ALA A 69 14.26 -2.19 -8.77
N LYS A 70 13.53 -3.31 -8.66
CA LYS A 70 13.83 -4.37 -7.68
C LYS A 70 14.57 -5.52 -8.39
N PRO A 71 15.82 -5.86 -8.01
CA PRO A 71 16.47 -7.04 -8.56
C PRO A 71 15.64 -8.25 -8.15
N ARG A 72 15.09 -8.95 -9.13
CA ARG A 72 14.43 -10.25 -8.90
C ARG A 72 15.48 -11.16 -8.28
N LYS A 73 15.38 -11.42 -6.97
CA LYS A 73 16.13 -12.51 -6.34
C LYS A 73 15.68 -13.79 -7.03
N LYS A 74 16.48 -14.27 -7.98
CA LYS A 74 16.35 -15.62 -8.54
C LYS A 74 16.50 -16.56 -7.35
N LYS A 75 15.47 -17.37 -7.11
CA LYS A 75 15.62 -18.60 -6.33
C LYS A 75 16.41 -19.59 -7.17
#